data_AF-A0A2I2FZ42-F1
#
_entry.id   AF-A0A2I2FZ42-F1
#
_cell.length_a   1.000
_cell.length_b   1.000
_cell.length_c   1.000
_cell.angle_alpha   90.00
_cell.angle_beta   90.00
_cell.angle_gamma   90.00
#
_symmetry.space_group_name_H-M   'P 1'
#
loop_
_entity.id
_entity.type
_entity.pdbx_description
1 polymer ?
#
loop_
_entity_poly.entity_id
_entity_poly.type
_entity_poly.pdbx_seq_one_letter_code
_entity_poly.pdbx_strand_id
1 'polypeptide(L)'
;MDVTKCGLGPLSPEFHEPSDIDGVRQDLFTKGIAFIEGCDEDSLVEVANQLGDINRPRNEKLQGSGVSHIRFAPNLTGKGYSSEELFFHTDRSGWQSPPGILMSTLKSRSESGGESLLADSHRILEIIKQEDEELYKLVTSAKHTSFYSDDGVFVPRAIFDTEDQIFRFRFDDSIQLSASMVSGFARLQETIYKNAFVVSLQPGQGYILNNHRFLHGRASFSGSRELLRVLVTPHPPRREMVVLFDIDGTLCRSEDLSIDAYFSCVSAVVGKTITHANTPVSLHGRTDLSLLHAILDFHAVEDKAQATERFFSLHPQYLEDSHAKGFPVLPCPGVKEILGWLTEYQRDRCDPPLRIGLLTGNSRPNALLKIRAAGFDTSIFDLEISSFGDVHPDRQSLFQDSLQRLQTRYGRGVAAHDIVIVGDTPLDIECAKQTGCSVVAVATGSYKVDDLALLEPDFCCSLLTEAKDYLALKCA
;
A
#
# COMPACT_ATOMS: atom_id res chain seq x y z
N MET A 1 2.05 37.00 -10.65
CA MET A 1 3.33 36.53 -10.12
C MET A 1 4.28 36.58 -11.29
N ASP A 2 5.51 36.98 -11.05
CA ASP A 2 6.50 37.05 -12.12
C ASP A 2 6.99 35.64 -12.46
N VAL A 3 6.51 35.10 -13.59
CA VAL A 3 6.87 33.76 -14.08
C VAL A 3 8.37 33.62 -14.31
N THR A 4 9.09 34.73 -14.54
CA THR A 4 10.55 34.71 -14.74
C THR A 4 11.33 34.42 -13.47
N LYS A 5 10.68 34.53 -12.30
CA LYS A 5 11.27 34.19 -10.99
C LYS A 5 11.17 32.70 -10.64
N CYS A 6 10.44 31.91 -11.43
CA CYS A 6 10.34 30.47 -11.22
C CYS A 6 11.65 29.80 -11.64
N GLY A 7 12.41 29.29 -10.67
CA GLY A 7 13.79 28.82 -10.92
C GLY A 7 13.88 27.56 -11.76
N LEU A 8 12.81 26.75 -11.86
CA LEU A 8 12.75 25.60 -12.76
C LEU A 8 12.22 25.96 -14.16
N GLY A 9 11.71 27.18 -14.34
CA GLY A 9 11.24 27.68 -15.64
C GLY A 9 9.95 27.00 -16.13
N PRO A 10 9.66 27.10 -17.45
CA PRO A 10 8.50 26.48 -18.05
C PRO A 10 8.66 24.95 -18.17
N LEU A 11 7.60 24.21 -17.89
CA LEU A 11 7.50 22.76 -18.05
C LEU A 11 6.50 22.44 -19.17
N SER A 12 6.89 21.53 -20.07
CA SER A 12 5.97 20.86 -21.01
C SER A 12 5.64 19.49 -20.44
N PRO A 13 4.48 19.31 -19.79
CA PRO A 13 4.13 18.03 -19.18
C PRO A 13 3.71 16.98 -20.22
N GLU A 14 3.83 15.72 -19.84
CA GLU A 14 3.14 14.61 -20.48
C GLU A 14 1.70 14.54 -19.93
N PHE A 15 0.72 14.38 -20.81
CA PHE A 15 -0.70 14.40 -20.45
C PHE A 15 -1.31 13.00 -20.54
N HIS A 16 -2.25 12.72 -19.65
CA HIS A 16 -3.13 11.56 -19.69
C HIS A 16 -4.51 11.96 -20.23
N GLU A 17 -5.16 11.05 -20.94
CA GLU A 17 -6.61 11.16 -21.20
C GLU A 17 -7.39 10.87 -19.92
N PRO A 18 -8.60 11.42 -19.70
CA PRO A 18 -9.38 11.18 -18.48
C PRO A 18 -9.74 9.71 -18.26
N SER A 19 -9.79 8.93 -19.35
CA SER A 19 -10.01 7.48 -19.30
C SER A 19 -8.81 6.67 -18.80
N ASP A 20 -7.59 7.24 -18.83
CA ASP A 20 -6.37 6.59 -18.33
C ASP A 20 -6.21 6.81 -16.82
N ILE A 21 -7.16 6.26 -16.04
CA ILE A 21 -7.18 6.44 -14.59
C ILE A 21 -5.95 5.83 -13.91
N ASP A 22 -5.41 4.74 -14.47
CA ASP A 22 -4.25 4.05 -13.89
C ASP A 22 -2.96 4.86 -14.10
N GLY A 23 -2.77 5.45 -15.29
CA GLY A 23 -1.68 6.40 -15.54
C GLY A 23 -1.79 7.63 -14.64
N VAL A 24 -2.98 8.22 -14.53
CA VAL A 24 -3.25 9.36 -13.63
C VAL A 24 -2.92 9.02 -12.17
N ARG A 25 -3.37 7.86 -11.68
CA ARG A 25 -3.06 7.40 -10.32
C ARG A 25 -1.57 7.20 -10.13
N GLN A 26 -0.91 6.51 -11.06
CA GLN A 26 0.52 6.22 -10.99
C GLN A 26 1.32 7.52 -10.85
N ASP A 27 1.05 8.51 -11.69
CA ASP A 27 1.73 9.81 -11.64
C ASP A 27 1.39 10.61 -10.38
N LEU A 28 0.11 10.66 -10.00
CA LEU A 28 -0.32 11.35 -8.78
C LEU A 28 0.33 10.77 -7.52
N PHE A 29 0.42 9.45 -7.39
CA PHE A 29 0.98 8.81 -6.19
C PHE A 29 2.51 8.82 -6.16
N THR A 30 3.16 8.68 -7.31
CA THR A 30 4.64 8.66 -7.36
C THR A 30 5.25 10.06 -7.44
N LYS A 31 4.71 10.91 -8.31
CA LYS A 31 5.22 12.27 -8.57
C LYS A 31 4.50 13.33 -7.74
N GLY A 32 3.33 13.02 -7.18
CA GLY A 32 2.50 13.98 -6.44
C GLY A 32 1.64 14.88 -7.33
N ILE A 33 1.74 14.71 -8.67
CA ILE A 33 1.01 15.46 -9.67
C ILE A 33 0.90 14.65 -10.97
N ALA A 34 -0.26 14.71 -11.61
CA ALA A 34 -0.52 14.20 -12.96
C ALA A 34 -1.12 15.33 -13.80
N PHE A 35 -0.89 15.30 -15.12
CA PHE A 35 -1.49 16.26 -16.05
C PHE A 35 -2.50 15.53 -16.93
N ILE A 36 -3.60 16.22 -17.25
CA ILE A 36 -4.69 15.65 -18.05
C ILE A 36 -5.01 16.56 -19.24
N GLU A 37 -5.39 15.96 -20.36
CA GLU A 37 -5.92 16.68 -21.53
C GLU A 37 -7.26 16.08 -21.99
N GLY A 38 -7.94 16.74 -22.92
CA GLY A 38 -9.28 16.31 -23.35
C GLY A 38 -10.34 16.34 -22.25
N CYS A 39 -10.08 17.01 -21.13
CA CYS A 39 -10.94 17.00 -19.96
C CYS A 39 -11.93 18.18 -19.99
N ASP A 40 -13.20 17.90 -19.79
CA ASP A 40 -14.28 18.86 -19.58
C ASP A 40 -14.85 18.71 -18.17
N GLU A 41 -15.98 19.38 -17.88
CA GLU A 41 -16.56 19.34 -16.54
C GLU A 41 -17.06 17.94 -16.13
N ASP A 42 -17.68 17.22 -17.07
CA ASP A 42 -18.26 15.90 -16.80
C ASP A 42 -17.16 14.86 -16.57
N SER A 43 -16.18 14.81 -17.47
CA SER A 43 -15.01 13.92 -17.31
C SER A 43 -14.16 14.29 -16.09
N LEU A 44 -14.04 15.56 -15.72
CA LEU A 44 -13.37 15.98 -14.48
C LEU A 44 -14.07 15.39 -13.24
N VAL A 45 -15.40 15.40 -13.22
CA VAL A 45 -16.21 14.81 -12.14
C VAL A 45 -16.09 13.28 -12.13
N GLU A 46 -16.08 12.64 -13.29
CA GLU A 46 -15.87 11.19 -13.40
C GLU A 46 -14.52 10.77 -12.83
N VAL A 47 -13.43 11.45 -13.22
CA VAL A 47 -12.09 11.17 -12.67
C VAL A 47 -12.05 11.47 -11.17
N ALA A 48 -12.67 12.55 -10.72
CA ALA A 48 -12.72 12.90 -9.30
C ALA A 48 -13.37 11.79 -8.45
N ASN A 49 -14.52 11.26 -8.88
CA ASN A 49 -15.21 10.17 -8.20
C ASN A 49 -14.42 8.85 -8.23
N GLN A 50 -13.55 8.64 -9.22
CA GLN A 50 -12.66 7.48 -9.24
C GLN A 50 -11.46 7.63 -8.29
N LEU A 51 -11.06 8.86 -7.94
CA LEU A 51 -9.94 9.14 -7.05
C LEU A 51 -10.38 9.29 -5.58
N GLY A 52 -11.62 9.67 -5.32
CA GLY A 52 -12.12 9.90 -3.97
C GLY A 52 -13.50 10.52 -3.91
N ASP A 53 -13.88 10.95 -2.70
CA ASP A 53 -15.11 11.68 -2.47
C ASP A 53 -14.92 13.17 -2.81
N ILE A 54 -15.80 13.70 -3.67
CA ILE A 54 -15.81 15.14 -4.00
C ILE A 54 -16.23 15.95 -2.78
N ASN A 55 -15.34 16.82 -2.32
CA ASN A 55 -15.58 17.71 -1.19
C ASN A 55 -16.49 18.86 -1.62
N ARG A 56 -17.59 19.05 -0.88
CA ARG A 56 -18.54 20.15 -1.05
C ARG A 56 -18.52 21.06 0.18
N PRO A 57 -17.68 22.12 0.20
CA PRO A 57 -17.56 22.99 1.35
C PRO A 57 -18.89 23.69 1.65
N ARG A 58 -19.36 23.62 2.90
CA ARG A 58 -20.64 24.21 3.34
C ARG A 58 -20.77 25.72 3.05
N ASN A 59 -19.63 26.41 2.94
CA ASN A 59 -19.54 27.87 2.77
C ASN A 59 -19.42 28.31 1.30
N GLU A 60 -19.37 27.39 0.34
CA GLU A 60 -19.46 27.71 -1.08
C GLU A 60 -20.87 27.34 -1.58
N LYS A 61 -21.60 28.29 -2.19
CA LYS A 61 -22.87 27.99 -2.88
C LYS A 61 -22.55 27.29 -4.21
N LEU A 62 -22.14 26.04 -4.16
CA LEU A 62 -21.92 25.19 -5.34
C LEU A 62 -23.28 24.62 -5.78
N GLN A 63 -23.64 24.78 -7.05
CA GLN A 63 -24.77 24.07 -7.65
C GLN A 63 -24.27 22.73 -8.22
N GLY A 64 -25.11 21.68 -8.18
CA GLY A 64 -24.85 20.44 -8.93
C GLY A 64 -23.68 19.59 -8.42
N SER A 65 -22.69 19.37 -9.30
CA SER A 65 -21.65 18.31 -9.26
C SER A 65 -20.57 18.48 -8.17
N GLY A 66 -20.37 19.70 -7.65
CA GLY A 66 -19.28 20.03 -6.71
C GLY A 66 -18.06 20.72 -7.36
N VAL A 67 -18.15 21.05 -8.66
CA VAL A 67 -17.12 21.79 -9.40
C VAL A 67 -17.23 23.30 -9.11
N SER A 68 -16.09 23.94 -8.79
CA SER A 68 -16.00 25.41 -8.70
C SER A 68 -15.56 26.01 -10.03
N HIS A 69 -16.29 27.03 -10.50
CA HIS A 69 -15.94 27.79 -11.70
C HIS A 69 -15.12 29.04 -11.35
N ILE A 70 -13.80 28.91 -11.37
CA ILE A 70 -12.87 29.98 -11.01
C ILE A 70 -12.69 30.92 -12.21
N ARG A 71 -13.30 32.09 -12.14
CA ARG A 71 -13.31 33.13 -13.18
C ARG A 71 -13.30 34.52 -12.59
N PHE A 72 -12.98 35.53 -13.39
CA PHE A 72 -13.13 36.92 -12.94
C PHE A 72 -14.60 37.21 -12.61
N ALA A 73 -14.88 37.44 -11.32
CA ALA A 73 -16.22 37.69 -10.80
C ALA A 73 -16.09 38.62 -9.58
N PRO A 74 -16.07 39.96 -9.79
CA PRO A 74 -15.76 40.93 -8.72
C PRO A 74 -16.79 40.94 -7.57
N ASN A 75 -17.97 40.35 -7.80
CA ASN A 75 -19.03 40.22 -6.80
C ASN A 75 -18.88 38.97 -5.90
N LEU A 76 -17.94 38.07 -6.18
CA LEU A 76 -17.68 36.88 -5.38
C LEU A 76 -16.48 37.12 -4.45
N THR A 77 -16.55 36.56 -3.24
CA THR A 77 -15.47 36.63 -2.25
C THR A 77 -14.42 35.56 -2.52
N GLY A 78 -13.14 35.96 -2.54
CA GLY A 78 -11.99 35.07 -2.69
C GLY A 78 -11.04 35.51 -3.82
N LYS A 79 -9.73 35.47 -3.55
CA LYS A 79 -8.69 35.94 -4.50
C LYS A 79 -8.67 35.15 -5.82
N GLY A 80 -9.21 33.93 -5.86
CA GLY A 80 -9.33 33.15 -7.10
C GLY A 80 -10.21 33.81 -8.16
N TYR A 81 -11.17 34.66 -7.76
CA TYR A 81 -12.13 35.33 -8.64
C TYR A 81 -11.68 36.72 -9.13
N SER A 82 -10.41 37.09 -8.92
CA SER A 82 -9.81 38.31 -9.49
C SER A 82 -8.94 37.98 -10.72
N SER A 83 -8.60 39.00 -11.52
CA SER A 83 -7.62 38.94 -12.62
C SER A 83 -6.18 39.12 -12.14
N GLU A 84 -6.00 39.48 -10.88
CA GLU A 84 -4.70 39.66 -10.25
C GLU A 84 -3.98 38.33 -10.07
N GLU A 85 -2.71 38.43 -9.71
CA GLU A 85 -1.93 37.26 -9.34
C GLU A 85 -2.53 36.54 -8.13
N LEU A 86 -2.47 35.20 -8.17
CA LEU A 86 -2.76 34.37 -7.02
C LEU A 86 -1.44 33.77 -6.56
N PHE A 87 -0.96 34.20 -5.39
CA PHE A 87 0.29 33.73 -4.84
C PHE A 87 0.25 32.23 -4.53
N PHE A 88 1.41 31.57 -4.39
CA PHE A 88 1.47 30.17 -3.97
C PHE A 88 0.63 29.95 -2.71
N HIS A 89 -0.14 28.88 -2.71
CA HIS A 89 -0.95 28.44 -1.58
C HIS A 89 -1.26 26.94 -1.67
N THR A 90 -1.76 26.38 -0.57
CA THR A 90 -2.48 25.11 -0.58
C THR A 90 -3.93 25.32 -0.17
N ASP A 91 -4.84 24.59 -0.80
CA ASP A 91 -6.27 24.81 -0.64
C ASP A 91 -6.74 24.29 0.70
N ARG A 92 -7.63 25.06 1.34
CA ARG A 92 -8.18 24.74 2.68
C ARG A 92 -7.12 24.52 3.76
N SER A 93 -5.99 25.24 3.68
CA SER A 93 -4.90 25.23 4.68
C SER A 93 -5.33 25.36 6.15
N GLY A 94 -6.50 25.95 6.45
CA GLY A 94 -7.02 26.08 7.81
C GLY A 94 -7.75 24.86 8.37
N TRP A 95 -8.13 23.89 7.52
CA TRP A 95 -8.87 22.69 7.94
C TRP A 95 -7.96 21.75 8.72
N GLN A 96 -8.52 20.98 9.66
CA GLN A 96 -7.77 19.90 10.31
C GLN A 96 -7.23 18.91 9.27
N SER A 97 -8.11 18.43 8.41
CA SER A 97 -7.76 17.55 7.29
C SER A 97 -8.22 18.21 6.00
N PRO A 98 -7.36 19.01 5.33
CA PRO A 98 -7.66 19.57 4.02
C PRO A 98 -7.91 18.45 3.00
N PRO A 99 -8.65 18.72 1.91
CA PRO A 99 -8.74 17.78 0.79
C PRO A 99 -7.35 17.35 0.34
N GLY A 100 -7.14 16.05 0.14
CA GLY A 100 -5.85 15.48 -0.24
C GLY A 100 -5.53 15.67 -1.71
N ILE A 101 -6.55 15.78 -2.56
CA ILE A 101 -6.40 15.97 -4.00
C ILE A 101 -7.08 17.28 -4.41
N LEU A 102 -6.39 18.05 -5.25
CA LEU A 102 -6.96 19.16 -6.00
C LEU A 102 -6.84 18.86 -7.49
N MET A 103 -7.96 19.00 -8.19
CA MET A 103 -8.03 18.80 -9.63
C MET A 103 -8.43 20.11 -10.27
N SER A 104 -7.84 20.44 -11.42
CA SER A 104 -8.17 21.65 -12.16
C SER A 104 -8.08 21.44 -13.66
N THR A 105 -9.03 22.01 -14.40
CA THR A 105 -9.07 21.96 -15.87
C THR A 105 -9.38 23.34 -16.44
N LEU A 106 -8.61 23.80 -17.41
CA LEU A 106 -8.84 25.09 -18.05
C LEU A 106 -10.02 24.98 -19.03
N LYS A 107 -11.07 25.75 -18.79
CA LYS A 107 -12.25 25.80 -19.65
C LYS A 107 -12.13 26.88 -20.71
N SER A 108 -11.64 28.07 -20.34
CA SER A 108 -11.35 29.15 -21.28
C SER A 108 -10.05 29.85 -20.95
N ARG A 109 -9.25 30.12 -21.98
CA ARG A 109 -7.94 30.78 -21.86
C ARG A 109 -8.09 32.30 -21.84
N SER A 110 -7.27 32.96 -21.04
CA SER A 110 -7.04 34.41 -21.07
C SER A 110 -6.40 34.88 -22.39
N GLU A 111 -6.48 36.19 -22.66
CA GLU A 111 -5.79 36.80 -23.80
C GLU A 111 -4.27 36.84 -23.59
N SER A 112 -3.85 37.17 -22.37
CA SER A 112 -2.45 37.18 -21.94
C SER A 112 -2.33 36.77 -20.48
N GLY A 113 -1.18 36.18 -20.11
CA GLY A 113 -0.90 35.70 -18.76
C GLY A 113 -1.82 34.56 -18.32
N GLY A 114 -1.90 34.35 -17.00
CA GLY A 114 -2.77 33.33 -16.39
C GLY A 114 -2.17 31.92 -16.36
N GLU A 115 -0.86 31.79 -16.60
CA GLU A 115 -0.09 30.58 -16.42
C GLU A 115 -0.20 30.06 -14.99
N SER A 116 -0.15 28.73 -14.84
CA SER A 116 -0.13 28.08 -13.53
C SER A 116 1.30 28.00 -13.03
N LEU A 117 1.51 28.34 -11.76
CA LEU A 117 2.79 28.18 -11.07
C LEU A 117 2.66 27.07 -10.05
N LEU A 118 3.56 26.10 -10.07
CA LEU A 118 3.50 24.89 -9.24
C LEU A 118 4.84 24.66 -8.55
N ALA A 119 4.80 24.21 -7.30
CA ALA A 119 6.02 23.92 -6.52
C ALA A 119 5.84 22.69 -5.63
N ASP A 120 6.81 21.78 -5.66
CA ASP A 120 6.81 20.56 -4.87
C ASP A 120 7.42 20.80 -3.49
N SER A 121 6.61 20.71 -2.43
CA SER A 121 7.07 21.00 -1.08
C SER A 121 8.10 20.00 -0.56
N HIS A 122 8.12 18.75 -1.05
CA HIS A 122 9.13 17.76 -0.62
C HIS A 122 10.53 18.25 -0.95
N ARG A 123 10.75 18.65 -2.21
CA ARG A 123 12.02 19.21 -2.67
C ARG A 123 12.39 20.47 -1.89
N ILE A 124 11.42 21.36 -1.65
CA ILE A 124 11.64 22.60 -0.89
C ILE A 124 12.07 22.29 0.55
N LEU A 125 11.39 21.35 1.22
CA LEU A 125 11.69 20.95 2.59
C LEU A 125 13.05 20.25 2.70
N GLU A 126 13.42 19.41 1.74
CA GLU A 126 14.75 18.79 1.68
C GLU A 126 15.85 19.84 1.62
N ILE A 127 15.70 20.83 0.74
CA ILE A 127 16.64 21.95 0.62
C ILE A 127 16.71 22.75 1.93
N ILE A 128 15.56 23.14 2.49
CA ILE A 128 15.52 23.89 3.76
C ILE A 128 16.18 23.10 4.89
N LYS A 129 15.92 21.80 4.98
CA LYS A 129 16.51 20.93 6.00
C LYS A 129 18.04 20.84 5.89
N GLN A 130 18.57 20.88 4.68
CA GLN A 130 20.01 20.80 4.42
C GLN A 130 20.72 22.15 4.58
N GLU A 131 20.08 23.24 4.18
CA GLU A 131 20.71 24.55 4.02
C GLU A 131 20.33 25.58 5.11
N ASP A 132 19.17 25.43 5.75
CA ASP A 132 18.64 26.37 6.76
C ASP A 132 17.88 25.61 7.88
N GLU A 133 18.65 24.95 8.75
CA GLU A 133 18.12 24.15 9.87
C GLU A 133 17.18 24.97 10.78
N GLU A 134 17.47 26.26 10.97
CA GLU A 134 16.62 27.15 11.78
C GLU A 134 15.27 27.38 11.11
N LEU A 135 15.24 27.65 9.80
CA LEU A 135 13.97 27.73 9.07
C LEU A 135 13.22 26.40 9.09
N TYR A 136 13.93 25.27 8.98
CA TYR A 136 13.31 23.94 9.07
C TYR A 136 12.57 23.74 10.40
N LYS A 137 13.20 24.11 11.54
CA LYS A 137 12.56 24.07 12.87
C LYS A 137 11.33 24.97 12.96
N LEU A 138 11.37 26.14 12.33
CA LEU A 138 10.24 27.07 12.34
C LEU A 138 9.05 26.53 11.52
N VAL A 139 9.29 26.02 10.30
CA VAL A 139 8.21 25.55 9.43
C VAL A 139 7.57 24.25 9.91
N THR A 140 8.30 23.43 10.68
CA THR A 140 7.83 22.15 11.23
C THR A 140 7.15 22.26 12.60
N SER A 141 7.06 23.46 13.18
CA SER A 141 6.54 23.67 14.53
C SER A 141 5.26 24.49 14.54
N ALA A 142 4.20 23.92 15.08
CA ALA A 142 2.91 24.57 15.24
C ALA A 142 2.93 25.80 16.18
N LYS A 143 4.04 26.06 16.88
CA LYS A 143 4.21 27.26 17.73
C LYS A 143 4.42 28.54 16.92
N HIS A 144 4.83 28.41 15.66
CA HIS A 144 5.29 29.54 14.87
C HIS A 144 4.28 30.04 13.85
N THR A 145 3.22 29.27 13.61
CA THR A 145 2.20 29.57 12.60
C THR A 145 0.81 29.16 13.09
N SER A 146 -0.20 29.91 12.64
CA SER A 146 -1.60 29.58 12.85
C SER A 146 -2.39 29.89 11.59
N PHE A 147 -3.36 29.04 11.25
CA PHE A 147 -4.17 29.18 10.05
C PHE A 147 -5.63 29.42 10.41
N TYR A 148 -6.30 30.27 9.63
CA TYR A 148 -7.70 30.60 9.83
C TYR A 148 -8.58 29.42 9.44
N SER A 149 -9.27 28.83 10.43
CA SER A 149 -10.14 27.68 10.26
C SER A 149 -11.55 28.08 9.78
N ASP A 150 -12.32 27.08 9.35
CA ASP A 150 -13.71 27.29 8.94
C ASP A 150 -14.65 27.66 10.09
N ASP A 151 -14.24 27.40 11.33
CA ASP A 151 -14.95 27.83 12.55
C ASP A 151 -14.68 29.31 12.88
N GLY A 152 -13.97 30.04 12.01
CA GLY A 152 -13.74 31.47 12.11
C GLY A 152 -12.65 31.87 13.11
N VAL A 153 -11.81 30.92 13.53
CA VAL A 153 -10.73 31.13 14.50
C VAL A 153 -9.37 30.71 13.94
N PHE A 154 -8.30 31.33 14.40
CA PHE A 154 -6.93 30.89 14.10
C PHE A 154 -6.56 29.67 14.96
N VAL A 155 -6.09 28.62 14.30
CA VAL A 155 -5.65 27.39 14.96
C VAL A 155 -4.14 27.21 14.75
N PRO A 156 -3.35 27.00 15.83
CA PRO A 156 -1.93 26.69 15.72
C PRO A 156 -1.70 25.41 14.92
N ARG A 157 -0.94 25.52 13.82
CA ARG A 157 -0.57 24.41 12.93
C ARG A 157 0.75 24.74 12.28
N ALA A 158 1.61 23.76 12.09
CA ALA A 158 2.86 23.94 11.37
C ALA A 158 2.61 24.25 9.88
N ILE A 159 3.58 24.87 9.21
CA ILE A 159 3.60 24.96 7.74
C ILE A 159 3.80 23.56 7.16
N PHE A 160 4.64 22.73 7.78
CA PHE A 160 4.74 21.31 7.46
C PHE A 160 4.49 20.47 8.70
N ASP A 161 3.39 19.74 8.69
CA ASP A 161 3.09 18.75 9.72
C ASP A 161 3.84 17.45 9.43
N THR A 162 4.78 17.08 10.30
CA THR A 162 5.63 15.90 10.10
C THR A 162 4.92 14.59 10.42
N GLU A 163 3.83 14.62 11.18
CA GLU A 163 3.07 13.41 11.53
C GLU A 163 2.12 13.07 10.39
N ASP A 164 1.30 14.04 10.00
CA ASP A 164 0.30 13.86 8.94
C ASP A 164 0.86 14.05 7.52
N GLN A 165 2.11 14.50 7.39
CA GLN A 165 2.76 14.85 6.11
C GLN A 165 2.00 15.92 5.31
N ILE A 166 1.43 16.92 5.99
CA ILE A 166 0.62 17.97 5.38
C ILE A 166 1.42 19.28 5.27
N PHE A 167 1.60 19.78 4.05
CA PHE A 167 2.13 21.11 3.78
C PHE A 167 1.02 22.15 3.63
N ARG A 168 1.10 23.22 4.41
CA ARG A 168 0.13 24.32 4.50
C ARG A 168 0.82 25.62 4.16
N PHE A 169 0.31 26.34 3.19
CA PHE A 169 0.91 27.62 2.82
C PHE A 169 -0.14 28.64 2.41
N ARG A 170 -0.03 29.84 2.97
CA ARG A 170 -0.85 31.01 2.66
C ARG A 170 0.00 32.26 2.74
N PHE A 171 -0.33 33.24 1.91
CA PHE A 171 0.26 34.58 1.95
C PHE A 171 -0.84 35.63 1.80
N ASP A 172 -1.70 35.67 2.82
CA ASP A 172 -2.85 36.55 2.93
C ASP A 172 -3.31 36.62 4.40
N ASP A 173 -4.46 37.23 4.66
CA ASP A 173 -4.99 37.42 6.01
C ASP A 173 -5.44 36.11 6.69
N SER A 174 -5.31 34.94 6.05
CA SER A 174 -5.67 33.64 6.64
C SER A 174 -4.52 32.93 7.36
N ILE A 175 -3.36 33.57 7.50
CA ILE A 175 -2.22 33.05 8.26
C ILE A 175 -1.72 34.08 9.28
N GLN A 176 -1.37 33.60 10.47
CA GLN A 176 -0.64 34.36 11.49
C GLN A 176 0.74 33.73 11.70
N LEU A 177 1.75 34.57 11.81
CA LEU A 177 3.15 34.18 11.96
C LEU A 177 3.72 34.77 13.25
N SER A 178 4.49 33.97 13.98
CA SER A 178 5.33 34.47 15.07
C SER A 178 6.43 35.39 14.53
N ALA A 179 7.00 36.28 15.37
CA ALA A 179 8.07 37.18 14.96
C ALA A 179 9.29 36.44 14.36
N SER A 180 9.66 35.28 14.94
CA SER A 180 10.73 34.44 14.40
C SER A 180 10.40 33.92 13.00
N MET A 181 9.15 33.51 12.77
CA MET A 181 8.72 33.03 11.46
C MET A 181 8.64 34.16 10.43
N VAL A 182 8.21 35.37 10.81
CA VAL A 182 8.22 36.54 9.92
C VAL A 182 9.62 36.80 9.36
N SER A 183 10.66 36.71 10.20
CA SER A 183 12.06 36.86 9.78
C SER A 183 12.55 35.75 8.84
N GLY A 184 11.98 34.55 8.94
CA GLY A 184 12.28 33.40 8.07
C GLY A 184 11.41 33.32 6.81
N PHE A 185 10.26 34.01 6.80
CA PHE A 185 9.23 33.81 5.78
C PHE A 185 9.68 34.23 4.37
N ALA A 186 10.46 35.31 4.27
CA ALA A 186 11.03 35.75 3.00
C ALA A 186 11.96 34.70 2.39
N ARG A 187 12.76 34.00 3.22
CA ARG A 187 13.63 32.91 2.76
C ARG A 187 12.82 31.71 2.30
N LEU A 188 11.75 31.35 3.03
CA LEU A 188 10.81 30.31 2.59
C LEU A 188 10.20 30.66 1.22
N GLN A 189 9.73 31.89 1.03
CA GLN A 189 9.18 32.34 -0.26
C GLN A 189 10.21 32.27 -1.39
N GLU A 190 11.45 32.70 -1.12
CA GLU A 190 12.54 32.63 -2.10
C GLU A 190 12.84 31.18 -2.50
N THR A 191 12.91 30.26 -1.54
CA THR A 191 13.12 28.82 -1.81
C THR A 191 11.97 28.22 -2.61
N ILE A 192 10.72 28.60 -2.32
CA ILE A 192 9.55 28.20 -3.10
C ILE A 192 9.71 28.66 -4.55
N TYR A 193 9.98 29.95 -4.80
CA TYR A 193 10.14 30.48 -6.16
C TYR A 193 11.27 29.80 -6.93
N LYS A 194 12.44 29.59 -6.30
CA LYS A 194 13.59 28.91 -6.92
C LYS A 194 13.28 27.47 -7.33
N ASN A 195 12.32 26.82 -6.68
CA ASN A 195 11.93 25.43 -6.94
C ASN A 195 10.54 25.31 -7.58
N ALA A 196 9.97 26.41 -8.04
CA ALA A 196 8.71 26.42 -8.77
C ALA A 196 8.94 26.29 -10.28
N PHE A 197 7.98 25.69 -10.97
CA PHE A 197 7.89 25.63 -12.43
C PHE A 197 6.57 26.23 -12.92
N VAL A 198 6.54 26.58 -14.21
CA VAL A 198 5.42 27.25 -14.86
C VAL A 198 4.80 26.34 -15.90
N VAL A 199 3.46 26.24 -15.93
CA VAL A 199 2.72 25.45 -16.92
C VAL A 199 1.72 26.34 -17.65
N SER A 200 1.78 26.32 -18.98
CA SER A 200 0.82 26.97 -19.86
C SER A 200 -0.19 25.96 -20.38
N LEU A 201 -1.44 26.03 -19.90
CA LEU A 201 -2.50 25.10 -20.26
C LEU A 201 -3.32 25.62 -21.45
N GLN A 202 -3.76 24.71 -22.32
CA GLN A 202 -4.82 24.97 -23.30
C GLN A 202 -6.20 24.62 -22.74
N PRO A 203 -7.30 25.12 -23.33
CA PRO A 203 -8.64 24.62 -23.00
C PRO A 203 -8.72 23.09 -23.11
N GLY A 204 -9.30 22.45 -22.10
CA GLY A 204 -9.34 21.00 -21.96
C GLY A 204 -8.13 20.38 -21.25
N GLN A 205 -7.08 21.17 -20.99
CA GLN A 205 -5.90 20.72 -20.25
C GLN A 205 -5.95 21.14 -18.78
N GLY A 206 -5.37 20.31 -17.93
CA GLY A 206 -5.47 20.43 -16.49
C GLY A 206 -4.35 19.72 -15.74
N TYR A 207 -4.45 19.77 -14.42
CA TYR A 207 -3.60 19.00 -13.52
C TYR A 207 -4.41 18.46 -12.34
N ILE A 208 -3.95 17.33 -11.83
CA ILE A 208 -4.43 16.67 -10.63
C ILE A 208 -3.23 16.59 -9.70
N LEU A 209 -3.30 17.23 -8.54
CA LEU A 209 -2.17 17.30 -7.61
C LEU A 209 -2.55 16.84 -6.22
N ASN A 210 -1.55 16.35 -5.49
CA ASN A 210 -1.62 16.12 -4.07
C ASN A 210 -1.55 17.49 -3.36
N ASN A 211 -2.67 17.96 -2.83
CA ASN A 211 -2.83 19.26 -2.19
C ASN A 211 -2.12 19.35 -0.82
N HIS A 212 -1.68 18.22 -0.27
CA HIS A 212 -0.82 18.19 0.92
C HIS A 212 0.66 18.34 0.56
N ARG A 213 1.05 18.16 -0.71
CA ARG A 213 2.44 18.22 -1.18
C ARG A 213 2.71 19.41 -2.09
N PHE A 214 1.84 19.70 -3.04
CA PHE A 214 2.08 20.73 -4.04
C PHE A 214 1.47 22.07 -3.64
N LEU A 215 2.26 23.12 -3.75
CA LEU A 215 1.77 24.49 -3.78
C LEU A 215 1.37 24.84 -5.21
N HIS A 216 0.33 25.64 -5.35
CA HIS A 216 -0.10 26.14 -6.65
C HIS A 216 -0.43 27.63 -6.58
N GLY A 217 -0.33 28.30 -7.72
CA GLY A 217 -0.58 29.72 -7.89
C GLY A 217 -0.82 30.06 -9.36
N ARG A 218 -1.02 31.35 -9.63
CA ARG A 218 -1.38 31.83 -10.98
C ARG A 218 -0.77 33.20 -11.26
N ALA A 219 -0.27 33.38 -12.48
CA ALA A 219 0.07 34.71 -12.98
C ALA A 219 -1.19 35.60 -13.09
N SER A 220 -0.99 36.93 -13.11
CA SER A 220 -2.08 37.83 -13.48
C SER A 220 -2.46 37.60 -14.94
N PHE A 221 -3.67 38.00 -15.34
CA PHE A 221 -4.13 37.82 -16.71
C PHE A 221 -5.04 38.95 -17.19
N SER A 222 -5.16 39.07 -18.52
CA SER A 222 -6.13 39.95 -19.20
C SER A 222 -7.21 39.14 -19.92
N GLY A 223 -8.37 39.77 -20.14
CA GLY A 223 -9.51 39.16 -20.80
C GLY A 223 -10.28 38.18 -19.91
N SER A 224 -10.94 37.21 -20.53
CA SER A 224 -11.76 36.20 -19.83
C SER A 224 -10.98 34.91 -19.63
N ARG A 225 -11.01 34.35 -18.42
CA ARG A 225 -10.40 33.06 -18.08
C ARG A 225 -11.33 32.30 -17.13
N GLU A 226 -11.55 31.02 -17.41
CA GLU A 226 -12.34 30.14 -16.55
C GLU A 226 -11.58 28.83 -16.32
N LEU A 227 -11.38 28.48 -15.05
CA LEU A 227 -10.76 27.24 -14.61
C LEU A 227 -11.78 26.47 -13.76
N LEU A 228 -12.01 25.22 -14.09
CA LEU A 228 -12.80 24.30 -13.26
C LEU A 228 -11.89 23.77 -12.16
N ARG A 229 -12.36 23.74 -10.92
CA ARG A 229 -11.63 23.19 -9.77
C ARG A 229 -12.51 22.21 -9.02
N VAL A 230 -11.97 21.05 -8.68
CA VAL A 230 -12.59 20.07 -7.78
C VAL A 230 -11.62 19.75 -6.64
N LEU A 231 -12.17 19.66 -5.42
CA LEU A 231 -11.44 19.23 -4.23
C LEU A 231 -11.92 17.83 -3.88
N VAL A 232 -11.00 16.92 -3.64
CA VAL A 232 -11.32 15.51 -3.42
C VAL A 232 -10.64 15.03 -2.13
N THR A 233 -11.41 14.38 -1.28
CA THR A 233 -10.85 13.54 -0.21
C THR A 233 -10.50 12.22 -0.87
N PRO A 234 -9.21 11.89 -1.04
CA PRO A 234 -8.82 10.65 -1.70
C PRO A 234 -9.42 9.48 -0.95
N HIS A 235 -9.86 8.45 -1.67
CA HIS A 235 -10.07 7.16 -1.03
C HIS A 235 -8.74 6.76 -0.37
N PRO A 236 -8.76 6.13 0.83
CA PRO A 236 -7.55 5.58 1.40
C PRO A 236 -6.85 4.71 0.35
N PRO A 237 -5.51 4.71 0.27
CA PRO A 237 -4.79 3.90 -0.71
C PRO A 237 -5.33 2.48 -0.66
N ARG A 238 -5.77 1.97 -1.82
CA ARG A 238 -6.38 0.64 -1.95
C ARG A 238 -5.37 -0.38 -1.42
N ARG A 239 -5.66 -0.98 -0.26
CA ARG A 239 -4.78 -1.96 0.40
C ARG A 239 -4.85 -3.27 -0.39
N GLU A 240 -3.72 -3.71 -0.96
CA GLU A 240 -3.63 -5.07 -1.54
C GLU A 240 -3.89 -6.08 -0.42
N MET A 241 -4.97 -6.85 -0.49
CA MET A 241 -5.23 -7.87 0.52
C MET A 241 -4.56 -9.17 0.10
N VAL A 242 -3.63 -9.68 0.91
CA VAL A 242 -2.88 -10.90 0.60
C VAL A 242 -3.23 -12.00 1.58
N VAL A 243 -3.72 -13.14 1.10
CA VAL A 243 -3.99 -14.32 1.93
C VAL A 243 -2.93 -15.38 1.63
N LEU A 244 -2.13 -15.72 2.63
CA LEU A 244 -1.08 -16.74 2.53
C LEU A 244 -1.48 -17.99 3.31
N PHE A 245 -1.60 -19.12 2.62
CA PHE A 245 -2.01 -20.39 3.21
C PHE A 245 -0.81 -21.26 3.58
N ASP A 246 -0.82 -21.82 4.79
CA ASP A 246 -0.09 -23.06 5.06
C ASP A 246 -0.78 -24.25 4.36
N ILE A 247 -0.15 -25.43 4.32
CA ILE A 247 -0.61 -26.59 3.55
C ILE A 247 -1.06 -27.72 4.48
N ASP A 248 -0.15 -28.26 5.28
CA ASP A 248 -0.42 -29.45 6.08
C ASP A 248 -1.34 -29.09 7.23
N GLY A 249 -2.44 -29.81 7.40
CA GLY A 249 -3.44 -29.48 8.42
C GLY A 249 -4.34 -28.30 8.07
N THR A 250 -3.93 -27.44 7.12
CA THR A 250 -4.69 -26.26 6.65
C THR A 250 -5.42 -26.52 5.34
N LEU A 251 -4.70 -26.77 4.23
CA LEU A 251 -5.30 -27.07 2.91
C LEU A 251 -5.56 -28.57 2.74
N CYS A 252 -4.67 -29.42 3.22
CA CYS A 252 -4.80 -30.86 3.15
C CYS A 252 -4.14 -31.59 4.33
N ARG A 253 -4.61 -32.81 4.59
CA ARG A 253 -3.99 -33.75 5.51
C ARG A 253 -3.10 -34.71 4.73
N SER A 254 -1.81 -34.66 5.03
CA SER A 254 -0.74 -35.44 4.38
C SER A 254 0.34 -35.89 5.39
N GLU A 255 0.01 -36.00 6.67
CA GLU A 255 0.98 -36.27 7.74
C GLU A 255 1.71 -37.61 7.52
N ASP A 256 0.98 -38.72 7.35
CA ASP A 256 1.59 -40.04 7.16
C ASP A 256 2.50 -40.10 5.92
N LEU A 257 2.06 -39.47 4.83
CA LEU A 257 2.82 -39.34 3.59
C LEU A 257 4.13 -38.56 3.82
N SER A 258 4.05 -37.46 4.57
CA SER A 258 5.20 -36.61 4.86
C SER A 258 6.18 -37.33 5.79
N ILE A 259 5.69 -38.00 6.83
CA ILE A 259 6.52 -38.76 7.77
C ILE A 259 7.25 -39.90 7.05
N ASP A 260 6.57 -40.71 6.23
CA ASP A 260 7.20 -41.80 5.48
C ASP A 260 8.29 -41.28 4.53
N ALA A 261 7.97 -40.27 3.72
CA ALA A 261 8.89 -39.70 2.75
C ALA A 261 10.13 -39.08 3.41
N TYR A 262 9.91 -38.28 4.46
CA TYR A 262 10.96 -37.53 5.13
C TYR A 262 11.95 -38.47 5.82
N PHE A 263 11.45 -39.42 6.62
CA PHE A 263 12.32 -40.35 7.36
C PHE A 263 12.99 -41.37 6.44
N SER A 264 12.33 -41.79 5.36
CA SER A 264 12.95 -42.63 4.32
C SER A 264 14.10 -41.89 3.63
N CYS A 265 13.88 -40.63 3.23
CA CYS A 265 14.88 -39.82 2.55
C CYS A 265 16.09 -39.54 3.47
N VAL A 266 15.87 -39.03 4.68
CA VAL A 266 16.97 -38.69 5.59
C VAL A 266 17.76 -39.94 6.00
N SER A 267 17.10 -41.10 6.18
CA SER A 267 17.79 -42.36 6.44
C SER A 267 18.73 -42.75 5.29
N ALA A 268 18.26 -42.62 4.05
CA ALA A 268 19.05 -42.93 2.87
C ALA A 268 20.22 -41.97 2.68
N VAL A 269 20.01 -40.67 2.95
CA VAL A 269 21.04 -39.63 2.84
C VAL A 269 22.15 -39.84 3.87
N VAL A 270 21.78 -40.11 5.13
CA VAL A 270 22.74 -40.28 6.23
C VAL A 270 23.35 -41.69 6.24
N GLY A 271 22.71 -42.67 5.59
CA GLY A 271 23.18 -44.06 5.56
C GLY A 271 22.93 -44.82 6.87
N LYS A 272 21.97 -44.36 7.68
CA LYS A 272 21.58 -44.98 8.95
C LYS A 272 20.07 -44.90 9.14
N THR A 273 19.49 -45.85 9.87
CA THR A 273 18.05 -45.87 10.14
C THR A 273 17.66 -44.73 11.09
N ILE A 274 17.03 -43.70 10.55
CA ILE A 274 16.44 -42.56 11.27
C ILE A 274 14.92 -42.68 11.12
N THR A 275 14.22 -42.72 12.25
CA THR A 275 12.75 -42.86 12.30
C THR A 275 12.19 -41.85 13.28
N HIS A 276 10.89 -41.60 13.19
CA HIS A 276 10.19 -40.80 14.19
C HIS A 276 10.36 -41.36 15.62
N ALA A 277 10.40 -42.70 15.76
CA ALA A 277 10.53 -43.35 17.07
C ALA A 277 11.91 -43.16 17.73
N ASN A 278 12.97 -43.01 16.95
CA ASN A 278 14.34 -42.85 17.46
C ASN A 278 14.85 -41.39 17.36
N THR A 279 13.95 -40.45 17.08
CA THR A 279 14.29 -39.03 16.87
C THR A 279 13.27 -38.16 17.61
N PRO A 280 13.55 -37.71 18.86
CA PRO A 280 12.61 -36.96 19.69
C PRO A 280 12.58 -35.47 19.30
N VAL A 281 12.43 -35.18 18.01
CA VAL A 281 12.33 -33.83 17.46
C VAL A 281 10.87 -33.57 17.11
N SER A 282 10.32 -32.43 17.56
CA SER A 282 8.95 -32.03 17.20
C SER A 282 8.85 -31.78 15.70
N LEU A 283 7.92 -32.46 15.04
CA LEU A 283 7.66 -32.32 13.60
C LEU A 283 6.76 -31.13 13.26
N HIS A 284 5.87 -30.75 14.20
CA HIS A 284 4.74 -29.88 13.89
C HIS A 284 5.14 -28.42 13.66
N GLY A 285 4.67 -27.86 12.54
CA GLY A 285 4.75 -26.43 12.19
C GLY A 285 6.15 -25.90 11.83
N ARG A 286 7.17 -26.79 11.78
CA ARG A 286 8.55 -26.44 11.39
C ARG A 286 8.72 -26.40 9.87
N THR A 287 9.74 -25.67 9.42
CA THR A 287 10.19 -25.76 8.03
C THR A 287 10.99 -27.03 7.79
N ASP A 288 10.95 -27.57 6.57
CA ASP A 288 11.71 -28.75 6.16
C ASP A 288 13.20 -28.57 6.47
N LEU A 289 13.76 -27.37 6.24
CA LEU A 289 15.15 -27.04 6.52
C LEU A 289 15.47 -27.11 8.02
N SER A 290 14.61 -26.53 8.85
CA SER A 290 14.80 -26.52 10.31
C SER A 290 14.62 -27.88 10.95
N LEU A 291 13.62 -28.64 10.49
CA LEU A 291 13.43 -30.02 10.89
C LEU A 291 14.66 -30.87 10.52
N LEU A 292 15.17 -30.72 9.29
CA LEU A 292 16.31 -31.49 8.81
C LEU A 292 17.53 -31.19 9.66
N HIS A 293 17.81 -29.91 9.89
CA HIS A 293 18.92 -29.48 10.70
C HIS A 293 18.86 -30.03 12.12
N ALA A 294 17.68 -29.99 12.76
CA ALA A 294 17.50 -30.56 14.09
C ALA A 294 17.71 -32.08 14.13
N ILE A 295 17.25 -32.81 13.10
CA ILE A 295 17.47 -34.25 12.97
C ILE A 295 18.96 -34.54 12.79
N LEU A 296 19.64 -33.86 11.87
CA LEU A 296 21.08 -34.05 11.61
C LEU A 296 21.93 -33.75 12.84
N ASP A 297 21.60 -32.69 13.59
CA ASP A 297 22.28 -32.31 14.83
C ASP A 297 22.07 -33.36 15.92
N PHE A 298 20.83 -33.82 16.14
CA PHE A 298 20.51 -34.87 17.10
C PHE A 298 21.28 -36.17 16.80
N HIS A 299 21.46 -36.45 15.52
CA HIS A 299 22.13 -37.65 15.01
C HIS A 299 23.64 -37.50 14.81
N ALA A 300 24.21 -36.35 15.21
CA ALA A 300 25.63 -36.02 15.12
C ALA A 300 26.23 -36.25 13.72
N VAL A 301 25.52 -35.82 12.67
CA VAL A 301 26.00 -35.92 11.28
C VAL A 301 27.07 -34.85 11.03
N GLU A 302 28.29 -35.27 10.69
CA GLU A 302 29.45 -34.37 10.53
C GLU A 302 29.32 -33.43 9.31
N ASP A 303 28.98 -33.96 8.13
CA ASP A 303 28.81 -33.16 6.90
C ASP A 303 27.35 -32.75 6.70
N LYS A 304 26.90 -31.80 7.54
CA LYS A 304 25.53 -31.27 7.51
C LYS A 304 25.19 -30.61 6.17
N ALA A 305 26.12 -29.89 5.56
CA ALA A 305 25.89 -29.16 4.32
C ALA A 305 25.61 -30.12 3.15
N GLN A 306 26.44 -31.15 2.99
CA GLN A 306 26.24 -32.16 1.96
C GLN A 306 24.96 -32.98 2.20
N ALA A 307 24.66 -33.33 3.46
CA ALA A 307 23.43 -34.03 3.80
C ALA A 307 22.19 -33.18 3.45
N THR A 308 22.20 -31.88 3.76
CA THR A 308 21.12 -30.95 3.42
C THR A 308 20.89 -30.86 1.91
N GLU A 309 21.96 -30.66 1.12
CA GLU A 309 21.86 -30.59 -0.35
C GLU A 309 21.30 -31.89 -0.94
N ARG A 310 21.82 -33.05 -0.52
CA ARG A 310 21.36 -34.36 -0.99
C ARG A 310 19.91 -34.64 -0.57
N PHE A 311 19.51 -34.24 0.63
CA PHE A 311 18.14 -34.40 1.09
C PHE A 311 17.16 -33.63 0.22
N PHE A 312 17.36 -32.33 0.00
CA PHE A 312 16.44 -31.54 -0.82
C PHE A 312 16.43 -31.95 -2.30
N SER A 313 17.53 -32.51 -2.80
CA SER A 313 17.57 -33.10 -4.14
C SER A 313 16.72 -34.36 -4.27
N LEU A 314 16.66 -35.20 -3.23
CA LEU A 314 16.01 -36.52 -3.27
C LEU A 314 14.59 -36.52 -2.69
N HIS A 315 14.30 -35.67 -1.71
CA HIS A 315 13.04 -35.66 -0.97
C HIS A 315 11.78 -35.60 -1.85
N PRO A 316 11.75 -34.84 -2.98
CA PRO A 316 10.60 -34.87 -3.89
C PRO A 316 10.28 -36.25 -4.44
N GLN A 317 11.30 -37.03 -4.83
CA GLN A 317 11.09 -38.40 -5.31
C GLN A 317 10.55 -39.31 -4.20
N TYR A 318 11.08 -39.18 -2.98
CA TYR A 318 10.59 -39.96 -1.84
C TYR A 318 9.12 -39.63 -1.51
N LEU A 319 8.69 -38.38 -1.71
CA LEU A 319 7.29 -38.00 -1.54
C LEU A 319 6.38 -38.61 -2.61
N GLU A 320 6.82 -38.62 -3.88
CA GLU A 320 6.13 -39.31 -4.97
C GLU A 320 6.02 -40.82 -4.71
N ASP A 321 7.11 -41.45 -4.28
CA ASP A 321 7.15 -42.88 -3.95
C ASP A 321 6.20 -43.20 -2.79
N SER A 322 6.16 -42.34 -1.76
CA SER A 322 5.24 -42.49 -0.62
C SER A 322 3.79 -42.32 -1.07
N HIS A 323 3.51 -41.37 -1.96
CA HIS A 323 2.19 -41.24 -2.56
C HIS A 323 1.80 -42.49 -3.35
N ALA A 324 2.72 -43.07 -4.13
CA ALA A 324 2.52 -44.30 -4.88
C ALA A 324 2.31 -45.55 -4.00
N LYS A 325 2.83 -45.55 -2.76
CA LYS A 325 2.51 -46.58 -1.74
C LYS A 325 1.07 -46.50 -1.25
N GLY A 326 0.33 -45.45 -1.58
CA GLY A 326 -1.06 -45.25 -1.19
C GLY A 326 -1.25 -44.42 0.08
N PHE A 327 -0.21 -43.72 0.57
CA PHE A 327 -0.39 -42.77 1.66
C PHE A 327 -1.29 -41.61 1.20
N PRO A 328 -2.39 -41.33 1.93
CA PRO A 328 -3.43 -40.43 1.45
C PRO A 328 -3.01 -38.97 1.54
N VAL A 329 -3.49 -38.17 0.58
CA VAL A 329 -3.51 -36.71 0.66
C VAL A 329 -4.97 -36.29 0.51
N LEU A 330 -5.56 -35.82 1.62
CA LEU A 330 -7.00 -35.51 1.65
C LEU A 330 -7.20 -34.01 1.87
N PRO A 331 -8.04 -33.32 1.07
CA PRO A 331 -8.36 -31.92 1.33
C PRO A 331 -8.99 -31.77 2.72
N CYS A 332 -8.60 -30.70 3.43
CA CYS A 332 -9.27 -30.37 4.69
C CYS A 332 -10.72 -29.93 4.42
N PRO A 333 -11.65 -30.19 5.37
CA PRO A 333 -13.04 -29.77 5.22
C PRO A 333 -13.19 -28.26 4.96
N GLY A 334 -14.05 -27.90 4.01
CA GLY A 334 -14.34 -26.49 3.66
C GLY A 334 -13.32 -25.80 2.75
N VAL A 335 -12.12 -26.36 2.53
CA VAL A 335 -11.07 -25.73 1.72
C VAL A 335 -11.50 -25.53 0.26
N LYS A 336 -12.13 -26.54 -0.35
CA LYS A 336 -12.61 -26.43 -1.74
C LYS A 336 -13.61 -25.30 -1.93
N GLU A 337 -14.49 -25.08 -0.96
CA GLU A 337 -15.48 -24.02 -0.99
C GLU A 337 -14.82 -22.65 -0.82
N ILE A 338 -13.91 -22.51 0.13
CA ILE A 338 -13.20 -21.25 0.36
C ILE A 338 -12.27 -20.87 -0.77
N LEU A 339 -11.49 -21.79 -1.33
CA LEU A 339 -10.64 -21.50 -2.49
C LEU A 339 -11.48 -21.15 -3.72
N GLY A 340 -12.61 -21.82 -3.92
CA GLY A 340 -13.57 -21.48 -4.97
C GLY A 340 -14.10 -20.06 -4.80
N TRP A 341 -14.57 -19.72 -3.60
CA TRP A 341 -15.04 -18.38 -3.27
C TRP A 341 -13.95 -17.31 -3.41
N LEU A 342 -12.73 -17.54 -2.92
CA LEU A 342 -11.62 -16.58 -3.05
C LEU A 342 -11.23 -16.38 -4.53
N THR A 343 -11.27 -17.43 -5.34
CA THR A 343 -10.98 -17.33 -6.78
C THR A 343 -12.07 -16.53 -7.53
N GLU A 344 -13.34 -16.76 -7.19
CA GLU A 344 -14.46 -15.97 -7.71
C GLU A 344 -14.36 -14.52 -7.23
N TYR A 345 -14.08 -14.30 -5.95
CA TYR A 345 -13.90 -12.97 -5.36
C TYR A 345 -12.77 -12.20 -6.03
N GLN A 346 -11.63 -12.84 -6.27
CA GLN A 346 -10.49 -12.27 -6.99
C GLN A 346 -10.85 -11.88 -8.45
N ARG A 347 -11.77 -12.61 -9.10
CA ARG A 347 -12.22 -12.33 -10.47
C ARG A 347 -13.24 -11.19 -10.53
N ASP A 348 -14.21 -11.20 -9.63
CA ASP A 348 -15.37 -10.30 -9.66
C ASP A 348 -15.08 -8.92 -9.06
N ARG A 349 -14.07 -8.81 -8.18
CA ARG A 349 -13.68 -7.56 -7.51
C ARG A 349 -12.28 -7.16 -7.95
N CYS A 350 -12.19 -6.05 -8.70
CA CYS A 350 -10.91 -5.39 -8.99
C CYS A 350 -10.48 -4.42 -7.86
N ASP A 351 -11.19 -4.38 -6.74
CA ASP A 351 -10.96 -3.41 -5.67
C ASP A 351 -11.44 -3.89 -4.29
N PRO A 352 -10.52 -4.09 -3.31
CA PRO A 352 -9.06 -4.18 -3.46
C PRO A 352 -8.62 -5.45 -4.21
N PRO A 353 -7.44 -5.45 -4.88
CA PRO A 353 -6.89 -6.67 -5.47
C PRO A 353 -6.57 -7.70 -4.37
N LEU A 354 -7.19 -8.87 -4.49
CA LEU A 354 -6.94 -10.03 -3.64
C LEU A 354 -5.82 -10.88 -4.25
N ARG A 355 -4.77 -11.16 -3.47
CA ARG A 355 -3.72 -12.13 -3.82
C ARG A 355 -3.84 -13.35 -2.93
N ILE A 356 -3.66 -14.52 -3.52
CA ILE A 356 -3.68 -15.80 -2.81
C ILE A 356 -2.31 -16.43 -3.02
N GLY A 357 -1.60 -16.73 -1.95
CA GLY A 357 -0.27 -17.32 -1.99
C GLY A 357 -0.10 -18.42 -0.95
N LEU A 358 1.12 -18.93 -0.83
CA LEU A 358 1.49 -19.96 0.13
C LEU A 358 2.57 -19.44 1.08
N LEU A 359 2.43 -19.79 2.36
CA LEU A 359 3.46 -19.61 3.38
C LEU A 359 3.60 -20.94 4.10
N THR A 360 4.48 -21.81 3.61
CA THR A 360 4.55 -23.20 4.07
C THR A 360 5.95 -23.62 4.49
N GLY A 361 6.00 -24.48 5.51
CA GLY A 361 7.23 -25.17 5.92
C GLY A 361 7.73 -26.22 4.91
N ASN A 362 6.92 -26.61 3.92
CA ASN A 362 7.33 -27.58 2.91
C ASN A 362 8.29 -26.97 1.89
N SER A 363 9.22 -27.77 1.36
CA SER A 363 9.94 -27.45 0.12
C SER A 363 8.98 -27.20 -1.05
N ARG A 364 9.39 -26.36 -2.00
CA ARG A 364 8.52 -25.97 -3.12
C ARG A 364 7.99 -27.17 -3.93
N PRO A 365 8.81 -28.17 -4.32
CA PRO A 365 8.30 -29.31 -5.09
C PRO A 365 7.25 -30.11 -4.31
N ASN A 366 7.47 -30.32 -3.01
CA ASN A 366 6.60 -31.10 -2.14
C ASN A 366 5.28 -30.40 -1.87
N ALA A 367 5.32 -29.08 -1.63
CA ALA A 367 4.14 -28.24 -1.48
C ALA A 367 3.22 -28.38 -2.70
N LEU A 368 3.76 -28.24 -3.91
CA LEU A 368 3.00 -28.33 -5.16
C LEU A 368 2.48 -29.75 -5.43
N LEU A 369 3.23 -30.78 -5.06
CA LEU A 369 2.76 -32.16 -5.15
C LEU A 369 1.55 -32.39 -4.24
N LYS A 370 1.62 -31.96 -2.97
CA LYS A 370 0.52 -32.09 -2.00
C LYS A 370 -0.75 -31.39 -2.47
N ILE A 371 -0.63 -30.15 -2.97
CA ILE A 371 -1.75 -29.39 -3.52
C ILE A 371 -2.44 -30.16 -4.66
N ARG A 372 -1.66 -30.68 -5.63
CA ARG A 372 -2.21 -31.48 -6.73
C ARG A 372 -2.83 -32.78 -6.25
N ALA A 373 -2.17 -33.49 -5.35
CA ALA A 373 -2.65 -34.76 -4.80
C ALA A 373 -3.96 -34.58 -3.99
N ALA A 374 -4.14 -33.42 -3.34
CA ALA A 374 -5.38 -33.04 -2.68
C ALA A 374 -6.52 -32.66 -3.65
N GLY A 375 -6.24 -32.57 -4.95
CA GLY A 375 -7.21 -32.23 -5.99
C GLY A 375 -7.39 -30.73 -6.25
N PHE A 376 -6.41 -29.90 -5.88
CA PHE A 376 -6.42 -28.46 -6.14
C PHE A 376 -5.49 -28.08 -7.30
N ASP A 377 -5.90 -27.07 -8.07
CA ASP A 377 -5.05 -26.47 -9.10
C ASP A 377 -4.03 -25.54 -8.44
N THR A 378 -2.76 -25.71 -8.78
CA THR A 378 -1.68 -24.84 -8.30
C THR A 378 -1.77 -23.42 -8.84
N SER A 379 -2.51 -23.19 -9.94
CA SER A 379 -2.70 -21.86 -10.54
C SER A 379 -3.51 -20.89 -9.67
N ILE A 380 -4.21 -21.41 -8.65
CA ILE A 380 -4.93 -20.59 -7.65
C ILE A 380 -3.94 -19.74 -6.83
N PHE A 381 -2.71 -20.21 -6.66
CA PHE A 381 -1.70 -19.59 -5.81
C PHE A 381 -0.68 -18.82 -6.66
N ASP A 382 -0.48 -17.54 -6.34
CA ASP A 382 0.61 -16.73 -6.86
C ASP A 382 1.94 -17.22 -6.23
N LEU A 383 2.63 -18.07 -6.98
CA LEU A 383 3.89 -18.66 -6.54
C LEU A 383 5.05 -17.66 -6.51
N GLU A 384 4.90 -16.46 -7.10
CA GLU A 384 5.94 -15.44 -7.10
C GLU A 384 5.99 -14.67 -5.77
N ILE A 385 4.87 -14.62 -5.04
CA ILE A 385 4.76 -14.04 -3.70
C ILE A 385 4.83 -15.08 -2.58
N SER A 386 4.84 -16.37 -2.93
CA SER A 386 4.83 -17.48 -1.98
C SER A 386 6.22 -17.81 -1.44
N SER A 387 6.30 -18.31 -0.21
CA SER A 387 7.54 -18.75 0.44
C SER A 387 7.47 -20.20 0.93
N PHE A 388 8.61 -20.89 0.81
CA PHE A 388 8.74 -22.34 0.99
C PHE A 388 9.88 -22.68 1.95
N GLY A 389 9.72 -23.74 2.74
CA GLY A 389 10.59 -24.09 3.87
C GLY A 389 11.89 -24.81 3.51
N ASP A 390 12.26 -24.86 2.22
CA ASP A 390 13.59 -25.24 1.73
C ASP A 390 14.58 -24.06 1.72
N VAL A 391 14.09 -22.82 1.80
CA VAL A 391 14.94 -21.62 1.78
C VAL A 391 15.23 -21.07 3.18
N HIS A 392 14.21 -21.05 4.05
CA HIS A 392 14.29 -20.39 5.35
C HIS A 392 14.04 -21.34 6.53
N PRO A 393 14.76 -21.18 7.66
CA PRO A 393 14.67 -22.08 8.81
C PRO A 393 13.48 -21.79 9.74
N ASP A 394 12.83 -20.64 9.62
CA ASP A 394 11.77 -20.24 10.54
C ASP A 394 10.63 -19.50 9.81
N ARG A 395 9.44 -19.51 10.45
CA ARG A 395 8.22 -18.92 9.90
C ARG A 395 8.33 -17.42 9.69
N GLN A 396 9.03 -16.71 10.59
CA GLN A 396 9.23 -15.26 10.47
C GLN A 396 10.06 -14.94 9.22
N SER A 397 11.14 -15.67 8.98
CA SER A 397 11.98 -15.53 7.77
C SER A 397 11.20 -15.84 6.49
N LEU A 398 10.33 -16.87 6.48
CA LEU A 398 9.42 -17.13 5.36
C LEU A 398 8.49 -15.95 5.10
N PHE A 399 7.91 -15.39 6.15
CA PHE A 399 7.01 -14.24 6.02
C PHE A 399 7.74 -13.01 5.46
N GLN A 400 8.95 -12.74 5.95
CA GLN A 400 9.75 -11.60 5.45
C GLN A 400 10.13 -11.78 3.96
N ASP A 401 10.43 -13.00 3.52
CA ASP A 401 10.65 -13.30 2.10
C ASP A 401 9.38 -13.04 1.25
N SER A 402 8.21 -13.50 1.71
CA SER A 402 6.92 -13.20 1.04
C SER A 402 6.63 -11.69 1.00
N LEU A 403 6.82 -10.98 2.11
CA LEU A 403 6.63 -9.52 2.19
C LEU A 403 7.60 -8.77 1.26
N GLN A 404 8.87 -9.17 1.21
CA GLN A 404 9.85 -8.56 0.32
C GLN A 404 9.48 -8.77 -1.15
N ARG A 405 9.00 -9.97 -1.52
CA ARG A 405 8.52 -10.27 -2.89
C ARG A 405 7.31 -9.41 -3.27
N LEU A 406 6.34 -9.29 -2.36
CA LEU A 406 5.18 -8.41 -2.51
C LEU A 406 5.62 -6.96 -2.73
N GLN A 407 6.49 -6.43 -1.87
CA GLN A 407 6.98 -5.06 -1.96
C GLN A 407 7.80 -4.79 -3.22
N THR A 408 8.54 -5.79 -3.69
CA THR A 408 9.31 -5.69 -4.94
C THR A 408 8.39 -5.61 -6.16
N ARG A 409 7.28 -6.36 -6.14
CA ARG A 409 6.36 -6.49 -7.28
C ARG A 409 5.30 -5.39 -7.32
N TYR A 410 4.74 -5.05 -6.17
CA TYR A 410 3.57 -4.16 -6.04
C TYR A 410 3.90 -2.83 -5.35
N GLY A 411 5.17 -2.62 -4.99
CA GLY A 411 5.67 -1.41 -4.36
C GLY A 411 5.68 -1.46 -2.83
N ARG A 412 6.41 -0.53 -2.22
CA ARG A 412 6.63 -0.47 -0.76
C ARG A 412 5.39 -0.11 0.07
N GLY A 413 4.24 0.10 -0.57
CA GLY A 413 2.97 0.36 0.09
C GLY A 413 2.37 -0.88 0.76
N VAL A 414 2.75 -2.10 0.35
CA VAL A 414 2.32 -3.34 1.00
C VAL A 414 3.05 -3.50 2.33
N ALA A 415 2.27 -3.53 3.41
CA ALA A 415 2.74 -3.69 4.77
C ALA A 415 2.27 -5.02 5.37
N ALA A 416 2.85 -5.41 6.51
CA ALA A 416 2.48 -6.66 7.17
C ALA A 416 0.99 -6.74 7.52
N HIS A 417 0.35 -5.61 7.87
CA HIS A 417 -1.08 -5.57 8.22
C HIS A 417 -2.02 -5.81 7.03
N ASP A 418 -1.49 -5.82 5.80
CA ASP A 418 -2.24 -6.14 4.58
C ASP A 418 -2.23 -7.65 4.27
N ILE A 419 -1.52 -8.44 5.08
CA ILE A 419 -1.36 -9.88 4.92
C ILE A 419 -2.18 -10.62 5.98
N VAL A 420 -2.91 -11.66 5.57
CA VAL A 420 -3.55 -12.64 6.45
C VAL A 420 -2.88 -14.00 6.23
N ILE A 421 -2.30 -14.54 7.30
CA ILE A 421 -1.85 -15.93 7.33
C ILE A 421 -3.04 -16.84 7.67
N VAL A 422 -3.17 -17.95 6.97
CA VAL A 422 -4.12 -19.02 7.32
C VAL A 422 -3.34 -20.27 7.66
N GLY A 423 -3.48 -20.76 8.89
CA GLY A 423 -2.71 -21.90 9.40
C GLY A 423 -3.44 -22.66 10.52
N ASP A 424 -2.95 -23.86 10.86
CA ASP A 424 -3.51 -24.73 11.91
C ASP A 424 -2.62 -24.86 13.14
N THR A 425 -1.45 -24.20 13.16
CA THR A 425 -0.45 -24.40 14.23
C THR A 425 -0.25 -23.15 15.10
N PRO A 426 0.17 -23.31 16.37
CA PRO A 426 0.64 -22.22 17.21
C PRO A 426 1.71 -21.34 16.56
N LEU A 427 2.59 -21.95 15.74
CA LEU A 427 3.69 -21.24 15.08
C LEU A 427 3.19 -20.26 14.01
N ASP A 428 2.03 -20.49 13.41
CA ASP A 428 1.42 -19.55 12.46
C ASP A 428 0.90 -18.31 13.20
N ILE A 429 0.29 -18.51 14.38
CA ILE A 429 -0.21 -17.43 15.24
C ILE A 429 0.97 -16.62 15.82
N GLU A 430 2.00 -17.30 16.31
CA GLU A 430 3.23 -16.65 16.80
C GLU A 430 3.92 -15.83 15.71
N CYS A 431 4.04 -16.40 14.50
CA CYS A 431 4.59 -15.68 13.35
C CYS A 431 3.79 -14.41 13.06
N ALA A 432 2.46 -14.50 13.01
CA ALA A 432 1.62 -13.34 12.73
C ALA A 432 1.75 -12.23 13.77
N LYS A 433 1.77 -12.60 15.06
CA LYS A 433 1.98 -11.66 16.17
C LYS A 433 3.35 -10.99 16.10
N GLN A 434 4.41 -11.73 15.75
CA GLN A 434 5.76 -11.19 15.64
C GLN A 434 5.93 -10.25 14.44
N THR A 435 5.20 -10.49 13.35
CA THR A 435 5.33 -9.71 12.11
C THR A 435 4.30 -8.58 12.00
N GLY A 436 3.24 -8.59 12.82
CA GLY A 436 2.17 -7.60 12.81
C GLY A 436 1.16 -7.80 11.67
N CYS A 437 1.08 -9.01 11.12
CA CYS A 437 0.05 -9.39 10.16
C CYS A 437 -1.15 -10.04 10.87
N SER A 438 -2.26 -10.20 10.16
CA SER A 438 -3.44 -10.88 10.70
C SER A 438 -3.34 -12.40 10.53
N VAL A 439 -4.03 -13.17 11.38
CA VAL A 439 -4.06 -14.63 11.30
C VAL A 439 -5.47 -15.21 11.45
N VAL A 440 -5.78 -16.17 10.57
CA VAL A 440 -6.91 -17.08 10.70
C VAL A 440 -6.36 -18.44 11.13
N ALA A 441 -6.65 -18.82 12.37
CA ALA A 441 -6.32 -20.13 12.91
C ALA A 441 -7.47 -21.12 12.63
N VAL A 442 -7.17 -22.26 12.00
CA VAL A 442 -8.17 -23.28 11.66
C VAL A 442 -7.84 -24.63 12.31
N ALA A 443 -8.77 -25.19 13.07
CA ALA A 443 -8.57 -26.43 13.81
C ALA A 443 -8.83 -27.70 12.97
N THR A 444 -8.28 -27.74 11.76
CA THR A 444 -8.38 -28.90 10.84
C THR A 444 -7.20 -29.86 10.95
N GLY A 445 -6.11 -29.45 11.61
CA GLY A 445 -4.94 -30.26 11.93
C GLY A 445 -4.95 -30.85 13.34
N SER A 446 -3.79 -30.84 14.01
CA SER A 446 -3.59 -31.56 15.29
C SER A 446 -4.08 -30.80 16.54
N TYR A 447 -4.36 -29.49 16.42
CA TYR A 447 -4.78 -28.63 17.52
C TYR A 447 -6.29 -28.38 17.49
N LYS A 448 -6.92 -28.32 18.67
CA LYS A 448 -8.34 -27.98 18.77
C LYS A 448 -8.53 -26.46 18.73
N VAL A 449 -9.74 -26.02 18.38
CA VAL A 449 -10.12 -24.59 18.40
C VAL A 449 -9.80 -23.95 19.74
N ASP A 450 -10.13 -24.62 20.85
CA ASP A 450 -9.89 -24.09 22.20
C ASP A 450 -8.40 -23.85 22.46
N ASP A 451 -7.53 -24.77 22.00
CA ASP A 451 -6.08 -24.66 22.17
C ASP A 451 -5.51 -23.49 21.35
N LEU A 452 -5.98 -23.33 20.10
CA LEU A 452 -5.57 -22.23 19.23
C LEU A 452 -6.12 -20.88 19.71
N ALA A 453 -7.34 -20.84 20.23
CA ALA A 453 -7.98 -19.62 20.73
C ALA A 453 -7.25 -19.04 21.96
N LEU A 454 -6.62 -19.88 22.79
CA LEU A 454 -5.78 -19.42 23.92
C LEU A 454 -4.59 -18.58 23.47
N LEU A 455 -4.17 -18.72 22.21
CA LEU A 455 -3.09 -17.93 21.62
C LEU A 455 -3.59 -16.62 21.00
N GLU A 456 -4.88 -16.30 21.14
CA GLU A 456 -5.53 -15.07 20.68
C GLU A 456 -5.22 -14.71 19.20
N PRO A 457 -5.55 -15.58 18.23
CA PRO A 457 -5.52 -15.22 16.81
C PRO A 457 -6.61 -14.18 16.48
N ASP A 458 -6.49 -13.45 15.37
CA ASP A 458 -7.52 -12.50 14.95
C ASP A 458 -8.86 -13.19 14.63
N PHE A 459 -8.79 -14.41 14.12
CA PHE A 459 -9.95 -15.27 13.91
C PHE A 459 -9.59 -16.74 14.17
N CYS A 460 -10.44 -17.48 14.87
CA CYS A 460 -10.26 -18.91 15.16
C CYS A 460 -11.53 -19.67 14.75
N CYS A 461 -11.38 -20.78 14.03
CA CYS A 461 -12.52 -21.54 13.51
C CYS A 461 -12.28 -23.05 13.47
N SER A 462 -13.37 -23.82 13.47
CA SER A 462 -13.29 -25.28 13.30
C SER A 462 -13.15 -25.68 11.84
N LEU A 463 -13.77 -24.88 10.96
CA LEU A 463 -13.81 -25.08 9.52
C LEU A 463 -13.45 -23.77 8.83
N LEU A 464 -12.63 -23.84 7.78
CA LEU A 464 -12.17 -22.65 7.08
C LEU A 464 -13.33 -21.83 6.46
N THR A 465 -14.46 -22.48 6.15
CA THR A 465 -15.69 -21.81 5.67
C THR A 465 -16.24 -20.77 6.64
N GLU A 466 -16.00 -20.92 7.94
CA GLU A 466 -16.44 -19.96 8.97
C GLU A 466 -15.66 -18.64 8.88
N ALA A 467 -14.46 -18.66 8.31
CA ALA A 467 -13.63 -17.47 8.13
C ALA A 467 -14.05 -16.62 6.91
N LYS A 468 -15.05 -17.04 6.13
CA LYS A 468 -15.48 -16.34 4.91
C LYS A 468 -15.82 -14.87 5.16
N ASP A 469 -16.66 -14.59 6.16
CA ASP A 469 -17.10 -13.22 6.45
C ASP A 469 -15.96 -12.35 7.00
N TYR A 470 -15.06 -12.95 7.79
CA TYR A 470 -13.86 -12.27 8.27
C TYR A 470 -12.91 -11.91 7.12
N LEU A 471 -12.64 -12.86 6.22
CA LEU A 471 -11.84 -12.62 5.02
C LEU A 471 -12.51 -11.60 4.11
N ALA A 472 -13.83 -11.65 3.93
CA ALA A 472 -14.59 -10.68 3.14
C ALA A 472 -14.51 -9.27 3.72
N LEU A 473 -14.58 -9.12 5.05
CA LEU A 473 -14.43 -7.83 5.73
C LEU A 473 -13.01 -7.27 5.58
N LYS A 474 -11.99 -8.12 5.60
CA LYS A 474 -10.59 -7.71 5.33
C LYS A 474 -10.37 -7.35 3.86
N CYS A 475 -11.15 -7.96 2.97
CA CYS A 475 -11.15 -7.69 1.53
C CYS A 475 -12.11 -6.56 1.11
N ALA A 476 -12.74 -5.84 2.04
CA ALA A 476 -13.69 -4.75 1.79
C ALA A 476 -13.15 -3.43 2.36
#